data_AF-A0A7V1IHI8-F1
#
_entry.id   AF-A0A7V1IHI8-F1
#
_cell.length_a   1.000
_cell.length_b   1.000
_cell.length_c   1.000
_cell.angle_alpha   90.00
_cell.angle_beta   90.00
_cell.angle_gamma   90.00
#
_symmetry.space_group_name_H-M   'P 1'
#
loop_
_entity.id
_entity.type
_entity.pdbx_description
1 polymer ?
#
loop_
_entity_poly.entity_id
_entity_poly.type
_entity_poly.pdbx_seq_one_letter_code
_entity_poly.pdbx_strand_id
1 'polypeptide(L)' 'MGFFGPKDVMPTAETALPGRSQPMPIAKAHFVTGQPLDGPFEGAERI' A
#
# COMPACT_ATOMS: atom_id res chain seq x y z
N MET A 1 -22.79 19.69 -21.25
CA MET A 1 -21.50 20.27 -20.82
C MET A 1 -21.57 20.64 -19.33
N GLY A 2 -21.82 19.67 -18.45
CA GLY A 2 -21.96 19.92 -17.00
C GLY A 2 -20.60 19.91 -16.30
N PHE A 3 -20.33 20.92 -15.47
CA PHE A 3 -19.03 21.27 -14.91
C PHE A 3 -18.53 20.42 -13.72
N PHE A 4 -19.06 19.22 -13.45
CA PHE A 4 -18.60 18.40 -12.32
C PHE A 4 -18.75 16.90 -12.63
N GLY A 5 -17.63 16.21 -12.89
CA GLY A 5 -17.57 14.75 -12.86
C GLY A 5 -17.73 14.21 -11.43
N PRO A 6 -17.99 12.91 -11.24
CA PRO A 6 -18.04 12.32 -9.90
C PRO A 6 -16.70 12.55 -9.21
N LYS A 7 -16.73 13.05 -7.97
CA LYS A 7 -15.53 13.49 -7.26
C LYS A 7 -14.61 12.31 -6.90
N ASP A 8 -15.21 11.13 -6.75
CA ASP A 8 -14.54 9.90 -6.32
C ASP A 8 -14.73 8.83 -7.40
N VAL A 9 -13.89 8.87 -8.44
CA VAL A 9 -13.78 7.78 -9.44
C VAL A 9 -12.42 7.13 -9.27
N MET A 10 -12.39 5.80 -9.23
CA MET A 10 -11.12 5.06 -9.24
C MET A 10 -10.34 5.42 -10.52
N PRO A 11 -9.04 5.76 -10.42
CA PRO A 11 -8.22 6.02 -11.60
C PRO A 11 -8.18 4.79 -12.49
N THR A 12 -8.12 5.01 -13.79
CA THR A 12 -7.84 3.96 -14.78
C THR A 12 -6.35 3.61 -14.76
N ALA A 13 -5.96 2.51 -15.39
CA ALA A 13 -4.55 2.14 -15.49
C ALA A 13 -3.70 3.23 -16.17
N GLU A 14 -4.28 3.97 -17.12
CA GLU A 14 -3.61 5.02 -17.90
C GLU A 14 -3.44 6.32 -17.10
N THR A 15 -4.33 6.57 -16.14
CA THR A 15 -4.34 7.81 -15.33
C THR A 15 -3.73 7.63 -13.94
N ALA A 16 -3.45 6.38 -13.54
CA ALA A 16 -2.71 6.07 -12.34
C ALA A 16 -1.26 6.61 -12.42
N LEU A 17 -0.73 7.04 -11.29
CA LEU A 17 0.68 7.42 -11.19
C LEU A 17 1.57 6.18 -11.44
N PRO A 18 2.75 6.34 -12.07
CA PRO A 18 3.61 5.22 -12.47
C PRO A 18 4.21 4.42 -11.30
N GLY A 19 3.99 4.85 -10.05
CA GLY A 19 4.57 4.21 -8.86
C GLY A 19 6.09 4.32 -8.82
N ARG A 20 6.75 3.34 -8.20
CA ARG A 20 8.22 3.23 -8.12
C ARG A 20 8.65 1.80 -7.88
N SER A 21 9.87 1.48 -8.32
CA SER A 21 10.51 0.18 -8.09
C SER A 21 11.10 0.05 -6.69
N GLN A 22 11.60 1.16 -6.12
CA GLN A 22 12.25 1.13 -4.81
C GLN A 22 11.21 1.09 -3.67
N PRO A 23 11.25 0.07 -2.79
CA PRO A 23 10.35 -0.01 -1.65
C PRO A 23 10.60 1.14 -0.66
N MET A 24 9.56 1.52 0.08
CA MET A 24 9.74 2.43 1.22
C MET A 24 10.54 1.75 2.32
N PRO A 25 11.50 2.45 2.95
CA PRO A 25 12.13 1.93 4.16
C PRO A 25 11.08 1.86 5.27
N ILE A 26 11.03 0.71 5.95
CA ILE A 26 10.20 0.48 7.13
C ILE A 26 11.10 0.09 8.32
N ALA A 27 10.55 0.19 9.53
CA ALA A 27 11.22 -0.36 10.70
C ALA A 27 11.35 -1.89 10.57
N LYS A 28 12.40 -2.47 11.15
CA LYS A 28 12.60 -3.93 11.13
C LYS A 28 11.59 -4.69 12.01
N ALA A 29 11.09 -4.02 13.06
CA ALA A 29 10.24 -4.62 14.06
C ALA A 29 9.03 -3.72 14.36
N HIS A 30 7.93 -4.35 14.75
CA HIS A 30 6.70 -3.70 15.14
C HIS A 30 6.95 -2.90 16.42
N PHE A 31 6.53 -1.64 16.42
CA PHE A 31 6.85 -0.70 17.48
C PHE A 31 6.39 -1.18 18.88
N VAL A 32 5.21 -1.80 18.97
CA VAL A 32 4.64 -2.30 20.23
C VAL A 32 5.19 -3.68 20.65
N THR A 33 5.07 -4.68 19.77
CA THR A 33 5.38 -6.08 20.11
C THR A 33 6.85 -6.45 19.94
N GLY A 34 7.64 -5.63 19.22
CA GLY A 34 9.03 -5.93 18.89
C GLY A 34 9.22 -7.09 17.91
N GLN A 35 8.14 -7.71 17.42
CA GLN A 35 8.19 -8.79 16.43
C GLN A 35 8.55 -8.24 15.04
N PRO A 36 9.18 -9.03 14.15
CA PRO A 36 9.52 -8.58 12.80
C PRO A 36 8.30 -8.04 12.04
N LEU A 37 8.49 -6.97 11.24
CA LEU A 37 7.46 -6.46 10.31
C LEU A 37 7.53 -7.10 8.92
N ASP A 38 8.65 -7.74 8.61
CA ASP A 38 8.90 -8.43 7.36
C ASP A 38 9.54 -9.79 7.65
N GLY A 39 9.14 -10.82 6.91
CA GLY A 39 9.53 -12.22 7.12
C GLY A 39 8.45 -13.21 6.71
N PRO A 40 8.77 -14.51 6.65
CA PRO A 40 7.82 -15.53 6.18
C PRO A 40 6.68 -15.85 7.16
N PHE A 41 6.66 -15.22 8.35
CA PHE A 41 5.66 -15.38 9.42
C PHE A 41 5.06 -16.79 9.51
N GLU A 42 5.90 -17.78 9.83
CA GLU A 42 5.48 -19.19 9.86
C GLU A 42 4.31 -19.42 10.83
N GLY A 43 3.26 -20.09 10.34
CA GLY A 43 2.06 -20.38 11.12
C GLY A 43 1.08 -19.22 11.30
N ALA A 44 1.37 -18.04 10.73
CA ALA A 44 0.44 -16.91 10.69
C ALA A 44 -0.29 -16.82 9.34
N GLU A 45 -1.57 -16.46 9.37
CA GLU A 45 -2.36 -16.20 8.17
C GLU A 45 -2.43 -14.70 7.89
N ARG A 46 -2.31 -14.33 6.62
CA ARG A 46 -2.55 -12.95 6.18
C ARG A 46 -4.06 -12.78 5.94
N ILE A 47 -4.74 -12.18 6.90
CA ILE A 47 -6.15 -11.76 6.79
C ILE A 47 -6.31 -10.42 6.08
#